data_AF-A0AAX4PNU3-F1
#
_entry.id   AF-A0AAX4PNU3-F1
#
_cell.length_a   1.000
_cell.length_b   1.000
_cell.length_c   1.000
_cell.angle_alpha   90.00
_cell.angle_beta   90.00
_cell.angle_gamma   90.00
#
_symmetry.space_group_name_H-M   'P 1'
#
loop_
_entity.id
_entity.type
_entity.pdbx_description
1 polymer ?
#
loop_
_entity_poly.entity_id
_entity_poly.type
_entity_poly.pdbx_seq_one_letter_code
_entity_poly.pdbx_strand_id
1 'polypeptide(L)'
;MLRALVQRAARASSVGPVRPLSTAAGDGVRVWDVYLSGEIHSDWREQIEDGVKRLNLPVTLSSPNTSHEDSDDCGAIILGMEEKRQNWDKLGANVNLIRTRTLLEDADIVVCRFGEKYRQWNAAFEAGQATALGKSLIVLHPPSISHMLKEVNAQANAVCEEPEQVVQILDYVITGRLPSPKDGGDFIPIADRLGKGNPNP
;
A
#
# COMPACT_ATOMS: atom_id res chain seq x y z
N MET A 1 22.99 38.96 35.49
CA MET A 1 22.49 39.54 34.21
C MET A 1 22.48 38.43 33.17
N LEU A 2 21.30 37.87 32.95
CA LEU A 2 21.03 36.73 32.08
C LEU A 2 20.67 37.27 30.68
N ARG A 3 21.51 37.11 29.66
CA ARG A 3 21.15 37.40 28.25
C ARG A 3 22.00 36.58 27.28
N ALA A 4 21.39 35.58 26.64
CA ALA A 4 21.53 35.27 25.21
C ALA A 4 20.75 33.99 24.87
N LEU A 5 19.43 34.09 24.79
CA LEU A 5 18.60 33.12 24.08
C LEU A 5 18.82 33.32 22.58
N VAL A 6 19.44 32.35 21.90
CA VAL A 6 19.49 32.28 20.44
C VAL A 6 18.25 31.52 19.98
N GLN A 7 17.19 32.24 19.65
CA GLN A 7 16.09 31.70 18.83
C GLN A 7 16.56 31.65 17.37
N ARG A 8 16.95 30.46 16.89
CA ARG A 8 16.97 30.18 15.45
C ARG A 8 15.58 29.71 15.04
N ALA A 9 14.77 30.64 14.54
CA ALA A 9 13.55 30.32 13.82
C ALA A 9 13.90 29.46 12.59
N ALA A 10 13.33 28.27 12.52
CA ALA A 10 13.33 27.46 11.32
C ALA A 10 12.64 28.26 10.20
N ARG A 11 13.36 28.57 9.13
CA ARG A 11 12.76 29.11 7.91
C ARG A 11 11.91 28.00 7.30
N ALA A 12 10.59 28.15 7.38
CA ALA A 12 9.67 27.40 6.54
C ALA A 12 10.04 27.69 5.08
N SER A 13 10.55 26.68 4.37
CA SER A 13 10.71 26.73 2.93
C SER A 13 9.31 26.79 2.33
N SER A 14 8.97 27.91 1.68
CA SER A 14 7.71 28.09 0.97
C SER A 14 7.76 27.28 -0.33
N VAL A 15 7.62 25.97 -0.23
CA VAL A 15 7.24 25.14 -1.37
C VAL A 15 5.78 25.50 -1.67
N GLY A 16 5.54 26.09 -2.84
CA GLY A 16 4.16 26.35 -3.30
C GLY A 16 3.34 25.06 -3.32
N PRO A 17 1.99 25.14 -3.30
CA PRO A 17 1.16 23.94 -3.21
C PRO A 17 1.47 23.02 -4.39
N VAL A 18 1.91 21.80 -4.10
CA VAL A 18 2.02 20.73 -5.09
C VAL A 18 0.61 20.56 -5.66
N ARG A 19 0.47 20.73 -6.97
CA ARG A 19 -0.83 20.55 -7.63
C ARG A 19 -1.20 19.08 -7.46
N PRO A 20 -2.33 18.73 -6.83
CA PRO A 20 -2.79 17.36 -6.77
C PRO A 20 -2.92 16.82 -8.19
N LEU A 21 -2.71 15.52 -8.39
CA LEU A 21 -2.87 14.84 -9.68
C LEU A 21 -4.35 14.90 -10.10
N SER A 22 -4.79 16.06 -10.60
CA SER A 22 -6.12 16.26 -11.18
C SER A 22 -6.09 15.76 -12.63
N THR A 23 -7.16 15.11 -13.04
CA THR A 23 -7.37 14.73 -14.44
C THR A 23 -7.41 15.98 -15.32
N ALA A 24 -6.91 15.84 -16.55
CA ALA A 24 -7.21 16.79 -17.60
C ALA A 24 -8.71 16.69 -17.94
N ALA A 25 -9.38 17.85 -17.95
CA ALA A 25 -10.81 18.09 -18.18
C ALA A 25 -11.78 17.66 -17.05
N GLY A 26 -12.38 18.67 -16.40
CA GLY A 26 -13.47 18.53 -15.43
C GLY A 26 -13.02 18.72 -13.98
N ASP A 27 -13.68 19.62 -13.27
CA ASP A 27 -13.36 20.08 -11.89
C ASP A 27 -13.61 19.02 -10.79
N GLY A 28 -13.40 17.73 -11.09
CA GLY A 28 -13.56 16.62 -10.17
C GLY A 28 -12.25 16.20 -9.51
N VAL A 29 -12.29 15.94 -8.21
CA VAL A 29 -11.20 15.25 -7.51
C VAL A 29 -11.14 13.81 -8.04
N ARG A 30 -10.00 13.40 -8.60
CA ARG A 30 -9.77 12.00 -8.98
C ARG A 30 -9.85 11.14 -7.72
N VAL A 31 -10.75 10.17 -7.72
CA VAL A 31 -10.77 9.09 -6.72
C VAL A 31 -9.79 8.01 -7.17
N TRP A 32 -8.97 7.53 -6.25
CA TRP A 32 -7.97 6.49 -6.48
C TRP A 32 -8.49 5.15 -5.99
N ASP A 33 -8.42 4.13 -6.84
CA ASP A 33 -8.80 2.77 -6.46
C ASP A 33 -7.58 2.04 -5.89
N VAL A 34 -7.64 1.65 -4.61
CA VAL A 34 -6.54 0.98 -3.91
C VAL A 34 -6.99 -0.41 -3.46
N TYR A 35 -6.31 -1.44 -3.95
CA TYR A 35 -6.62 -2.84 -3.66
C TYR A 35 -5.70 -3.41 -2.55
N LEU A 36 -6.30 -3.91 -1.48
CA LEU A 36 -5.63 -4.39 -0.26
C LEU A 36 -5.57 -5.93 -0.21
N SER A 37 -4.53 -6.49 -0.84
CA SER A 37 -4.21 -7.91 -0.85
C SER A 37 -3.38 -8.33 0.36
N GLY A 38 -3.53 -9.55 0.85
CA GLY A 38 -2.68 -10.09 1.92
C GLY A 38 -3.41 -10.78 3.06
N GLU A 39 -2.69 -11.04 4.15
CA GLU A 39 -3.22 -11.72 5.34
C GLU A 39 -4.49 -11.08 5.91
N ILE A 40 -5.28 -11.90 6.60
CA ILE A 40 -6.60 -11.57 7.16
C ILE A 40 -6.65 -11.77 8.69
N HIS A 41 -5.50 -11.86 9.33
CA HIS A 41 -5.33 -12.19 10.76
C HIS A 41 -4.86 -11.01 11.62
N SER A 42 -4.79 -9.80 11.06
CA SER A 42 -4.55 -8.55 11.79
C SER A 42 -5.46 -7.43 11.28
N ASP A 43 -5.42 -6.28 11.96
CA ASP A 43 -6.24 -5.08 11.74
C ASP A 43 -5.62 -4.09 10.72
N TRP A 44 -4.64 -4.52 9.93
CA TRP A 44 -3.86 -3.63 9.07
C TRP A 44 -4.70 -2.92 7.99
N ARG A 45 -5.81 -3.53 7.53
CA ARG A 45 -6.70 -2.91 6.52
C ARG A 45 -7.51 -1.80 7.16
N GLU A 46 -8.02 -2.05 8.37
CA GLU A 46 -8.77 -1.10 9.19
C GLU A 46 -7.88 0.12 9.51
N GLN A 47 -6.60 -0.11 9.84
CA GLN A 47 -5.64 0.98 10.06
C GLN A 47 -5.43 1.85 8.80
N ILE A 48 -5.35 1.24 7.61
CA ILE A 48 -5.27 1.99 6.35
C ILE A 48 -6.58 2.75 6.09
N GLU A 49 -7.73 2.09 6.28
CA GLU A 49 -9.05 2.68 6.10
C GLU A 49 -9.25 3.90 7.01
N ASP A 50 -8.93 3.78 8.29
CA ASP A 50 -9.01 4.86 9.25
C ASP A 50 -8.01 5.97 8.90
N GLY A 51 -6.80 5.63 8.44
CA GLY A 51 -5.79 6.59 8.01
C GLY A 51 -6.23 7.43 6.80
N VAL A 52 -6.77 6.80 5.75
CA VAL A 52 -7.26 7.52 4.55
C VAL A 52 -8.48 8.38 4.88
N LYS A 53 -9.39 7.90 5.74
CA LYS A 53 -10.54 8.67 6.24
C LYS A 53 -10.08 9.87 7.06
N ARG A 54 -9.14 9.66 7.99
CA ARG A 54 -8.57 10.70 8.86
C ARG A 54 -7.95 11.83 8.06
N LEU A 55 -7.31 11.52 6.93
CA LEU A 55 -6.69 12.51 6.04
C LEU A 55 -7.63 13.04 4.94
N ASN A 56 -8.87 12.54 4.90
CA ASN A 56 -9.88 12.83 3.88
C ASN A 56 -9.33 12.64 2.44
N LEU A 57 -8.62 11.52 2.22
CA LEU A 57 -8.07 11.19 0.90
C LEU A 57 -9.18 10.68 -0.03
N PRO A 58 -9.18 11.07 -1.30
CA PRO A 58 -10.12 10.58 -2.31
C PRO A 58 -9.71 9.16 -2.74
N VAL A 59 -9.92 8.18 -1.87
CA VAL A 59 -9.53 6.77 -2.09
C VAL A 59 -10.74 5.87 -1.91
N THR A 60 -10.95 4.96 -2.86
CA THR A 60 -11.82 3.80 -2.71
C THR A 60 -10.96 2.59 -2.37
N LEU A 61 -11.24 1.93 -1.24
CA LEU A 61 -10.54 0.71 -0.85
C LEU A 61 -11.33 -0.52 -1.30
N SER A 62 -10.62 -1.51 -1.82
CA SER A 62 -11.16 -2.84 -2.13
C SER A 62 -10.25 -3.96 -1.64
N SER A 63 -10.78 -5.17 -1.50
CA SER A 63 -10.03 -6.33 -0.99
C SER A 63 -10.61 -7.66 -1.51
N PRO A 64 -9.85 -8.76 -1.41
CA PRO A 64 -10.41 -10.11 -1.53
C PRO A 64 -11.51 -10.36 -0.50
N ASN A 65 -12.24 -11.46 -0.65
CA ASN A 65 -13.09 -11.94 0.44
C ASN A 65 -12.23 -12.26 1.66
N THR A 66 -12.48 -11.58 2.79
CA THR A 66 -11.74 -11.75 4.04
C THR A 66 -12.37 -12.78 4.97
N SER A 67 -13.56 -13.28 4.65
CA SER A 67 -14.18 -14.40 5.35
C SER A 67 -13.55 -15.71 4.87
N HIS A 68 -12.83 -16.38 5.77
CA HIS A 68 -12.15 -17.65 5.46
C HIS A 68 -13.12 -18.73 4.99
N GLU A 69 -14.22 -18.92 5.73
CA GLU A 69 -15.24 -19.93 5.42
C GLU A 69 -15.91 -19.63 4.07
N ASP A 70 -16.37 -18.39 3.86
CA ASP A 70 -17.02 -18.03 2.59
C ASP A 70 -16.06 -18.14 1.41
N SER A 71 -14.79 -17.77 1.60
CA SER A 71 -13.77 -17.85 0.55
C SER A 71 -13.51 -19.29 0.12
N ASP A 72 -13.38 -20.21 1.08
CA ASP A 72 -13.09 -21.62 0.82
C ASP A 72 -14.30 -22.33 0.21
N ASP A 73 -15.49 -22.09 0.76
CA ASP A 73 -16.69 -22.85 0.39
C ASP A 73 -17.47 -22.27 -0.78
N CYS A 74 -17.22 -21.02 -1.21
CA CYS A 74 -18.03 -20.36 -2.25
C CYS A 74 -18.20 -21.20 -3.52
N GLY A 75 -17.13 -21.85 -3.99
CA GLY A 75 -17.17 -22.68 -5.19
C GLY A 75 -18.08 -23.88 -5.02
N ALA A 76 -18.00 -24.57 -3.89
CA ALA A 76 -18.82 -25.74 -3.59
C ALA A 76 -20.29 -25.37 -3.30
N ILE A 77 -20.53 -24.26 -2.60
CA ILE A 77 -21.87 -23.73 -2.33
C ILE A 77 -22.59 -23.38 -3.63
N ILE A 78 -21.90 -22.72 -4.57
CA ILE A 78 -22.51 -22.21 -5.80
C ILE A 78 -22.62 -23.29 -6.89
N LEU A 79 -21.57 -24.10 -7.07
CA LEU A 79 -21.47 -25.05 -8.19
C LEU A 79 -21.82 -26.50 -7.79
N GLY A 80 -22.00 -26.77 -6.50
CA GLY A 80 -22.20 -28.10 -5.95
C GLY A 80 -20.89 -28.83 -5.66
N MET A 81 -20.97 -29.82 -4.75
CA MET A 81 -19.83 -30.67 -4.39
C MET A 81 -19.56 -31.72 -5.48
N GLU A 82 -18.31 -31.84 -5.94
CA GLU A 82 -17.90 -32.97 -6.78
C GLU A 82 -17.68 -34.22 -5.91
N GLU A 83 -18.66 -35.13 -5.87
CA GLU A 83 -18.56 -36.38 -5.07
C GLU A 83 -17.37 -37.28 -5.46
N LYS A 84 -16.85 -37.14 -6.69
CA LYS A 84 -15.83 -38.02 -7.26
C LYS A 84 -14.42 -37.41 -7.26
N ARG A 85 -14.25 -36.13 -6.95
CA ARG A 85 -12.92 -35.47 -6.90
C ARG A 85 -12.86 -34.39 -5.83
N GLN A 86 -11.78 -34.43 -5.06
CA GLN A 86 -11.44 -33.43 -4.05
C GLN A 86 -10.94 -32.14 -4.69
N ASN A 87 -11.83 -31.38 -5.33
CA ASN A 87 -11.49 -30.18 -6.12
C ASN A 87 -12.14 -28.90 -5.58
N TRP A 88 -12.71 -28.93 -4.37
CA TRP A 88 -13.38 -27.80 -3.72
C TRP A 88 -12.48 -26.57 -3.61
N ASP A 89 -11.22 -26.72 -3.19
CA ASP A 89 -10.26 -25.61 -3.09
C ASP A 89 -10.08 -24.90 -4.44
N LYS A 90 -10.04 -25.66 -5.54
CA LYS A 90 -9.93 -25.10 -6.89
C LYS A 90 -11.21 -24.41 -7.32
N LEU A 91 -12.38 -24.94 -6.96
CA LEU A 91 -13.66 -24.30 -7.28
C LEU A 91 -13.76 -22.95 -6.57
N GLY A 92 -13.46 -22.91 -5.27
CA GLY A 92 -13.40 -21.67 -4.49
C GLY A 92 -12.37 -20.69 -5.07
N ALA A 93 -11.15 -21.17 -5.31
CA ALA A 93 -10.09 -20.36 -5.92
C ALA A 93 -10.49 -19.78 -7.29
N ASN A 94 -11.17 -20.55 -8.15
CA ASN A 94 -11.61 -20.07 -9.46
C ASN A 94 -12.68 -18.97 -9.37
N VAL A 95 -13.64 -19.12 -8.45
CA VAL A 95 -14.68 -18.10 -8.23
C VAL A 95 -14.06 -16.83 -7.65
N ASN A 96 -13.19 -16.98 -6.64
CA ASN A 96 -12.43 -15.86 -6.09
C ASN A 96 -11.57 -15.16 -7.14
N LEU A 97 -10.97 -15.92 -8.07
CA LEU A 97 -10.14 -15.39 -9.14
C LEU A 97 -10.89 -14.47 -10.10
N ILE A 98 -12.18 -14.72 -10.36
CA ILE A 98 -13.03 -13.80 -11.16
C ILE A 98 -13.06 -12.43 -10.48
N ARG A 99 -13.32 -12.41 -9.16
CA ARG A 99 -13.39 -11.19 -8.38
C ARG A 99 -12.02 -10.50 -8.26
N THR A 100 -10.99 -11.23 -7.84
CA THR A 100 -9.68 -10.63 -7.57
C THR A 100 -9.00 -10.12 -8.83
N ARG A 101 -9.22 -10.74 -10.00
CA ARG A 101 -8.74 -10.20 -11.28
C ARG A 101 -9.36 -8.87 -11.62
N THR A 102 -10.69 -8.77 -11.53
CA THR A 102 -11.39 -7.50 -11.79
C THR A 102 -10.88 -6.41 -10.85
N LEU A 103 -10.79 -6.69 -9.55
CA LEU A 103 -10.30 -5.70 -8.58
C LEU A 103 -8.83 -5.30 -8.82
N LEU A 104 -7.96 -6.24 -9.20
CA LEU A 104 -6.58 -5.94 -9.57
C LEU A 104 -6.49 -5.10 -10.85
N GLU A 105 -7.30 -5.41 -11.85
CA GLU A 105 -7.36 -4.68 -13.13
C GLU A 105 -7.88 -3.25 -12.96
N ASP A 106 -8.83 -3.03 -12.05
CA ASP A 106 -9.40 -1.72 -11.77
C ASP A 106 -8.50 -0.85 -10.87
N ALA A 107 -7.68 -1.47 -10.01
CA ALA A 107 -6.84 -0.73 -9.06
C ALA A 107 -5.83 0.20 -9.73
N ASP A 108 -5.68 1.41 -9.18
CA ASP A 108 -4.56 2.31 -9.48
C ASP A 108 -3.30 1.87 -8.71
N ILE A 109 -3.47 1.47 -7.45
CA ILE A 109 -2.41 1.04 -6.54
C ILE A 109 -2.82 -0.28 -5.87
N VAL A 110 -1.88 -1.22 -5.82
CA VAL A 110 -2.03 -2.48 -5.08
C VAL A 110 -1.15 -2.44 -3.84
N VAL A 111 -1.73 -2.76 -2.68
CA VAL A 111 -1.01 -2.96 -1.42
C VAL A 111 -1.04 -4.45 -1.09
N CYS A 112 0.13 -5.09 -1.00
CA CYS A 112 0.27 -6.50 -0.64
C CYS A 112 0.88 -6.65 0.76
N ARG A 113 0.09 -7.14 1.72
CA ARG A 113 0.52 -7.40 3.11
C ARG A 113 1.01 -8.84 3.31
N PHE A 114 2.24 -8.99 3.80
CA PHE A 114 2.82 -10.27 4.24
C PHE A 114 3.04 -10.32 5.75
N GLY A 115 2.29 -11.16 6.46
CA GLY A 115 2.45 -11.43 7.90
C GLY A 115 3.49 -12.51 8.19
N GLU A 116 3.76 -12.74 9.47
CA GLU A 116 4.72 -13.77 9.92
C GLU A 116 4.10 -15.17 9.97
N LYS A 117 2.76 -15.25 9.94
CA LYS A 117 2.00 -16.50 10.01
C LYS A 117 1.54 -16.91 8.62
N TYR A 118 1.61 -18.21 8.36
CA TYR A 118 1.31 -18.83 7.08
C TYR A 118 2.22 -18.33 5.94
N ARG A 119 2.20 -19.04 4.81
CA ARG A 119 3.09 -18.71 3.68
C ARG A 119 2.53 -17.63 2.75
N GLN A 120 1.21 -17.40 2.77
CA GLN A 120 0.51 -16.37 1.99
C GLN A 120 0.78 -16.41 0.47
N TRP A 121 0.75 -17.61 -0.10
CA TRP A 121 1.00 -17.84 -1.52
C TRP A 121 0.06 -17.05 -2.45
N ASN A 122 -1.19 -16.86 -2.01
CA ASN A 122 -2.17 -16.03 -2.71
C ASN A 122 -1.70 -14.58 -2.83
N ALA A 123 -1.19 -13.99 -1.75
CA ALA A 123 -0.69 -12.61 -1.74
C ALA A 123 0.55 -12.45 -2.65
N ALA A 124 1.46 -13.43 -2.64
CA ALA A 124 2.61 -13.44 -3.54
C ALA A 124 2.19 -13.55 -5.02
N PHE A 125 1.17 -14.37 -5.31
CA PHE A 125 0.64 -14.52 -6.65
C PHE A 125 -0.07 -13.25 -7.14
N GLU A 126 -0.84 -12.58 -6.27
CA GLU A 126 -1.47 -11.30 -6.58
C GLU A 126 -0.45 -10.16 -6.77
N ALA A 127 0.62 -10.11 -5.96
CA ALA A 127 1.73 -9.16 -6.17
C ALA A 127 2.40 -9.36 -7.54
N GLY A 128 2.60 -10.62 -7.95
CA GLY A 128 3.10 -10.97 -9.28
C GLY A 128 2.16 -10.54 -10.40
N GLN A 129 0.85 -10.76 -10.25
CA GLN A 129 -0.15 -10.30 -11.22
C GLN A 129 -0.21 -8.77 -11.32
N ALA A 130 -0.21 -8.06 -10.19
CA ALA A 130 -0.18 -6.61 -10.14
C ALA A 130 1.05 -6.05 -10.90
N THR A 131 2.22 -6.65 -10.65
CA THR A 131 3.46 -6.30 -11.36
C THR A 131 3.34 -6.54 -12.86
N ALA A 132 2.80 -7.70 -13.27
CA ALA A 132 2.62 -8.05 -14.68
C ALA A 132 1.64 -7.12 -15.40
N LEU A 133 0.63 -6.61 -14.69
CA LEU A 133 -0.33 -5.61 -15.17
C LEU A 133 0.23 -4.17 -15.15
N GLY A 134 1.46 -3.96 -14.68
CA GLY A 134 2.07 -2.63 -14.57
C GLY A 134 1.45 -1.75 -13.49
N LYS A 135 0.80 -2.35 -12.48
CA LYS A 135 0.20 -1.63 -11.36
C LYS A 135 1.29 -1.11 -10.41
N SER A 136 1.02 0.04 -9.80
CA SER A 136 1.88 0.52 -8.71
C SER A 136 1.71 -0.40 -7.51
N LEU A 137 2.82 -0.91 -6.97
CA LEU A 137 2.85 -1.92 -5.92
C LEU A 137 3.52 -1.38 -4.65
N ILE A 138 2.79 -1.44 -3.55
CA ILE A 138 3.31 -1.23 -2.19
C ILE A 138 3.30 -2.57 -1.48
N VAL A 139 4.43 -2.96 -0.90
CA VAL A 139 4.54 -4.18 -0.09
C VAL A 139 4.60 -3.78 1.38
N LEU A 140 3.81 -4.45 2.24
CA LEU A 140 3.78 -4.20 3.67
C LEU A 140 4.15 -5.47 4.45
N HIS A 141 5.29 -5.48 5.12
CA HIS A 141 5.76 -6.64 5.89
C HIS A 141 6.64 -6.23 7.09
N PRO A 142 6.65 -7.00 8.20
CA PRO A 142 7.62 -6.76 9.26
C PRO A 142 9.05 -7.04 8.78
N PRO A 143 10.09 -6.43 9.37
CA PRO A 143 11.48 -6.62 8.94
C PRO A 143 11.94 -8.09 8.97
N SER A 144 11.39 -8.89 9.89
CA SER A 144 11.72 -10.30 10.13
C SER A 144 11.59 -11.20 8.89
N ILE A 145 10.71 -10.85 7.96
CA ILE A 145 10.44 -11.66 6.75
C ILE A 145 10.98 -11.04 5.45
N SER A 146 11.64 -9.88 5.53
CA SER A 146 12.14 -9.13 4.37
C SER A 146 13.02 -9.98 3.44
N HIS A 147 13.91 -10.79 4.01
CA HIS A 147 14.80 -11.64 3.22
C HIS A 147 14.06 -12.66 2.36
N MET A 148 12.94 -13.20 2.86
CA MET A 148 12.13 -14.19 2.13
C MET A 148 11.31 -13.56 1.01
N LEU A 149 11.09 -12.24 1.07
CA LEU A 149 10.32 -11.47 0.11
C LEU A 149 11.19 -10.69 -0.87
N LYS A 150 12.51 -10.91 -0.90
CA LYS A 150 13.46 -10.09 -1.68
C LYS A 150 13.09 -9.97 -3.17
N GLU A 151 12.55 -11.01 -3.81
CA GLU A 151 12.08 -10.95 -5.20
C GLU A 151 10.81 -10.11 -5.36
N VAL A 152 9.88 -10.19 -4.39
CA VAL A 152 8.65 -9.39 -4.38
C VAL A 152 8.99 -7.91 -4.10
N ASN A 153 9.86 -7.67 -3.12
CA ASN A 153 10.33 -6.34 -2.75
C ASN A 153 11.06 -5.65 -3.91
N ALA A 154 11.79 -6.40 -4.73
CA ALA A 154 12.45 -5.86 -5.91
C ALA A 154 11.48 -5.37 -7.00
N GLN A 155 10.22 -5.81 -6.99
CA GLN A 155 9.17 -5.34 -7.91
C GLN A 155 8.33 -4.20 -7.31
N ALA A 156 8.43 -3.95 -6.00
CA ALA A 156 7.63 -2.95 -5.31
C ALA A 156 8.15 -1.53 -5.56
N ASN A 157 7.23 -0.57 -5.70
CA ASN A 157 7.57 0.86 -5.71
C ASN A 157 7.93 1.36 -4.30
N ALA A 158 7.38 0.72 -3.27
CA ALA A 158 7.71 0.98 -1.87
C ALA A 158 7.56 -0.29 -1.01
N VAL A 159 8.44 -0.45 -0.03
CA VAL A 159 8.34 -1.46 1.02
C VAL A 159 8.11 -0.75 2.34
N CYS A 160 7.03 -1.11 3.03
CA CYS A 160 6.59 -0.58 4.30
C CYS A 160 6.67 -1.65 5.39
N GLU A 161 6.90 -1.19 6.61
CA GLU A 161 6.90 -2.00 7.84
C GLU A 161 5.59 -1.83 8.61
N GLU A 162 5.01 -0.63 8.55
CA GLU A 162 3.80 -0.24 9.30
C GLU A 162 2.69 0.27 8.36
N PRO A 163 1.40 0.01 8.64
CA PRO A 163 0.27 0.49 7.84
C PRO A 163 0.26 2.01 7.64
N GLU A 164 0.67 2.79 8.65
CA GLU A 164 0.75 4.25 8.57
C GLU A 164 1.71 4.73 7.46
N GLN A 165 2.76 3.98 7.13
CA GLN A 165 3.65 4.33 6.02
C GLN A 165 2.93 4.23 4.67
N VAL A 166 2.01 3.26 4.53
CA VAL A 166 1.15 3.17 3.34
C VAL A 166 0.26 4.40 3.24
N VAL A 167 -0.37 4.82 4.35
CA VAL A 167 -1.22 6.02 4.41
C VAL A 167 -0.43 7.27 4.05
N GLN A 168 0.79 7.42 4.57
CA GLN A 168 1.68 8.55 4.27
C GLN A 168 2.11 8.58 2.80
N ILE A 169 2.39 7.41 2.20
CA ILE A 169 2.68 7.30 0.77
C ILE A 169 1.47 7.72 -0.05
N LEU A 170 0.27 7.25 0.29
CA LEU A 170 -0.97 7.64 -0.40
C LEU A 170 -1.22 9.16 -0.30
N ASP A 171 -1.07 9.76 0.87
CA ASP A 171 -1.21 11.22 1.04
C ASP A 171 -0.21 11.99 0.17
N TYR A 172 1.06 11.57 0.18
CA TYR A 172 2.09 12.21 -0.64
C TYR A 172 1.81 12.06 -2.13
N VAL A 173 1.46 10.86 -2.61
CA VAL A 173 1.19 10.60 -4.04
C VAL A 173 -0.02 11.40 -4.53
N ILE A 174 -1.07 11.47 -3.72
CA ILE A 174 -2.34 12.08 -4.14
C ILE A 174 -2.33 13.60 -3.99
N THR A 175 -1.79 14.11 -2.88
CA THR A 175 -1.89 15.53 -2.50
C THR A 175 -0.56 16.28 -2.57
N GLY A 176 0.56 15.57 -2.64
CA GLY A 176 1.91 16.14 -2.54
C GLY A 176 2.31 16.59 -1.14
N ARG A 177 1.49 16.32 -0.11
CA ARG A 177 1.84 16.62 1.28
C ARG A 177 2.89 15.63 1.76
N LEU A 178 4.04 16.17 2.17
CA LEU A 178 5.13 15.38 2.74
C LEU A 178 5.01 15.40 4.28
N PRO A 179 5.01 14.24 4.97
CA PRO A 179 5.01 14.21 6.42
C PRO A 179 6.36 14.64 6.99
N SER A 180 6.40 14.93 8.30
CA SER A 180 7.66 15.09 9.01
C SER A 180 8.48 13.78 8.95
N PRO A 181 9.83 13.86 8.92
CA PRO A 181 10.66 12.65 8.85
C PRO A 181 10.41 11.69 10.01
N LYS A 182 10.28 10.39 9.69
CA LYS A 182 10.12 9.30 10.69
C LYS A 182 11.31 9.25 11.66
N ASP A 183 12.52 9.53 11.18
CA ASP A 183 13.75 9.54 11.98
C ASP A 183 13.91 10.83 12.82
N GLY A 184 12.94 11.76 12.76
CA GLY A 184 12.97 13.00 13.53
C GLY A 184 14.25 13.80 13.31
N GLY A 185 15.00 14.02 14.40
CA GLY A 185 16.27 14.77 14.36
C GLY A 185 17.43 14.05 13.68
N ASP A 186 17.33 12.73 13.50
CA ASP A 186 18.35 11.92 12.84
C ASP A 186 18.20 11.92 11.30
N PHE A 187 17.12 12.53 10.77
CA PHE A 187 16.95 12.68 9.34
C PHE A 187 17.94 13.68 8.75
N ILE A 188 18.78 13.19 7.83
CA ILE A 188 19.70 14.02 7.04
C ILE A 188 19.14 14.17 5.62
N PRO A 189 18.84 15.40 5.15
CA PRO A 189 18.42 15.66 3.78
C PRO A 189 19.44 15.17 2.74
N ILE A 190 18.96 14.75 1.55
CA ILE A 190 19.85 14.22 0.50
C ILE A 190 20.96 15.20 0.10
N ALA A 191 20.65 16.49 -0.02
CA ALA A 191 21.61 17.54 -0.33
C ALA A 191 22.75 17.66 0.70
N ASP A 192 22.46 17.37 1.98
CA ASP A 192 23.47 17.36 3.04
C ASP A 192 24.30 16.06 3.01
N ARG A 193 23.69 14.92 2.64
CA ARG A 193 24.41 13.64 2.45
C ARG A 193 25.38 13.69 1.27
N LEU A 194 24.96 14.30 0.17
CA LEU A 194 25.74 14.41 -1.06
C LEU A 194 26.83 15.49 -1.01
N GLY A 195 26.79 16.35 0.02
CA GLY A 195 27.77 17.41 0.26
C GLY A 195 27.45 18.71 -0.47
N LYS A 196 27.67 19.84 0.23
CA LYS A 196 27.48 21.18 -0.34
C LYS A 196 28.41 21.39 -1.54
N GLY A 197 27.83 21.72 -2.69
CA GLY A 197 28.56 21.97 -3.93
C GLY A 197 28.56 20.80 -4.93
N ASN A 198 27.85 19.70 -4.65
CA ASN A 198 27.55 18.70 -5.67
C ASN A 198 26.70 19.36 -6.79
N PRO A 199 27.13 19.30 -8.07
CA PRO A 199 26.36 19.85 -9.18
C PRO A 199 25.02 19.12 -9.42
N ASN A 200 24.86 17.92 -8.85
CA ASN A 200 23.62 17.17 -8.74
C ASN A 200 23.22 17.05 -7.24
N PRO A 201 22.68 18.12 -6.64
CA PRO A 201 22.30 18.15 -5.22
C PRO A 201 21.16 17.20 -4.86
#